data_AF-A0A7M2XFH2-F1
#
_entry.id   AF-A0A7M2XFH2-F1
#
_cell.length_a   1.000
_cell.length_b   1.000
_cell.length_c   1.000
_cell.angle_alpha   90.00
_cell.angle_beta   90.00
_cell.angle_gamma   90.00
#
_symmetry.space_group_name_H-M   'P 1'
#
loop_
_entity.id
_entity.type
_entity.pdbx_description
1 polymer ?
#
loop_
_entity_poly.entity_id
_entity_poly.type
_entity_poly.pdbx_seq_one_letter_code
_entity_poly.pdbx_strand_id
1 'polypeptide(L)'
;MEAVDLLMAGVAALVLGLCWCLYRCVTLLAGWQVAVAHVWRGGYSDLERLDDFVHLQQSIGTLRGFDIRDGEGKRWIEDEVVFETAEGTRVHAMVGRQVQRSWKPSSVFRIWYRRDDPQRVTAYGPGYWFTMALLTSAALYATFAWGIDWARTGQPPQWLVDLSAAEVSHK
;
A
#
# COMPACT_ATOMS: atom_id res chain seq x y z
N MET A 1 23.57 -4.91 -16.15
CA MET A 1 22.79 -5.77 -15.22
C MET A 1 22.00 -6.70 -16.11
N GLU A 2 22.22 -8.00 -15.98
CA GLU A 2 21.52 -8.98 -16.83
C GLU A 2 20.07 -9.12 -16.35
N ALA A 3 19.15 -9.54 -17.24
CA ALA A 3 17.73 -9.70 -16.89
C ALA A 3 17.53 -10.67 -15.69
N VAL A 4 18.46 -11.62 -15.53
CA VAL A 4 18.51 -12.56 -14.41
C VAL A 4 18.82 -11.85 -13.08
N ASP A 5 19.74 -10.89 -13.07
CA ASP A 5 20.09 -10.12 -11.87
C ASP A 5 18.89 -9.28 -11.38
N LEU A 6 18.17 -8.64 -12.30
CA LEU A 6 16.96 -7.88 -12.03
C LEU A 6 15.86 -8.76 -11.43
N LEU A 7 15.69 -9.96 -11.97
CA LEU A 7 14.70 -10.91 -11.46
C LEU A 7 15.07 -11.40 -10.05
N MET A 8 16.33 -11.75 -9.83
CA MET A 8 16.80 -12.18 -8.51
C MET A 8 16.67 -11.07 -7.47
N ALA A 9 16.96 -9.81 -7.84
CA ALA A 9 16.71 -8.65 -6.99
C ALA A 9 15.21 -8.48 -6.70
N GLY A 10 14.34 -8.67 -7.70
CA GLY A 10 12.88 -8.64 -7.53
C GLY A 10 12.37 -9.72 -6.58
N VAL A 11 12.84 -10.96 -6.71
CA VAL A 11 12.51 -12.06 -5.78
C VAL A 11 12.98 -11.74 -4.37
N ALA A 12 14.20 -11.24 -4.20
CA ALA A 12 14.71 -10.84 -2.89
C ALA A 12 13.84 -9.73 -2.26
N ALA A 13 13.43 -8.73 -3.05
CA ALA A 13 12.54 -7.68 -2.60
C ALA A 13 11.15 -8.21 -2.18
N LEU A 14 10.59 -9.17 -2.93
CA LEU A 14 9.33 -9.82 -2.59
C LEU A 14 9.44 -10.64 -1.29
N VAL A 15 10.54 -11.37 -1.08
CA VAL A 15 10.77 -12.10 0.17
C VAL A 15 10.87 -11.15 1.36
N LEU A 16 11.64 -10.06 1.24
CA LEU A 16 11.73 -9.04 2.29
C LEU A 16 10.38 -8.38 2.56
N GLY A 17 9.61 -8.08 1.51
CA GLY A 17 8.24 -7.55 1.61
C GLY A 17 7.30 -8.51 2.33
N LEU A 18 7.39 -9.81 2.06
CA LEU A 18 6.62 -10.84 2.74
C LEU A 18 6.97 -10.90 4.24
N CYS A 19 8.27 -10.97 4.57
CA CYS A 19 8.73 -10.95 5.96
C CYS A 19 8.24 -9.70 6.70
N TRP A 20 8.32 -8.53 6.05
CA TRP A 20 7.80 -7.29 6.60
C TRP A 20 6.28 -7.33 6.85
N CYS A 21 5.49 -7.82 5.89
CA CYS A 21 4.04 -7.93 6.05
C CYS A 21 3.66 -8.86 7.21
N LEU A 22 4.31 -10.03 7.31
CA LEU A 22 4.08 -10.97 8.41
C LEU A 22 4.49 -10.37 9.76
N TYR A 23 5.65 -9.71 9.83
CA TYR A 23 6.08 -8.98 11.02
C TYR A 23 5.06 -7.92 11.44
N ARG A 24 4.59 -7.08 10.51
CA ARG A 24 3.57 -6.07 10.79
C ARG A 24 2.25 -6.70 11.25
N CYS A 25 1.83 -7.80 10.65
CA CYS A 25 0.63 -8.52 11.06
C CYS A 25 0.75 -9.02 12.52
N VAL A 26 1.84 -9.72 12.86
CA VAL A 26 2.06 -10.27 14.20
C VAL A 26 2.19 -9.16 15.25
N THR A 27 2.93 -8.09 14.96
CA THR A 27 3.07 -6.97 15.90
C THR A 27 1.74 -6.30 16.22
N LEU A 28 0.87 -6.13 15.22
CA LEU A 28 -0.47 -5.56 15.42
C LEU A 28 -1.38 -6.51 16.23
N LEU A 29 -1.30 -7.82 15.99
CA LEU A 29 -2.08 -8.81 16.74
C LEU A 29 -1.66 -8.90 18.22
N ALA A 30 -0.37 -8.71 18.52
CA ALA A 30 0.16 -8.90 19.87
C ALA A 30 0.07 -7.65 20.75
N GLY A 31 0.26 -6.45 20.18
CA GLY A 31 0.49 -5.23 20.96
C GLY A 31 -0.41 -4.05 20.65
N TRP A 32 -1.35 -4.20 19.70
CA TRP A 32 -2.19 -3.10 19.25
C TRP A 32 -3.66 -3.40 19.51
N GLN A 33 -4.42 -2.33 19.76
CA GLN A 33 -5.86 -2.38 19.97
C GLN A 33 -6.58 -1.61 18.88
N VAL A 34 -7.81 -2.04 18.58
CA VAL A 34 -8.66 -1.38 17.59
C VAL A 34 -9.54 -0.33 18.28
N ALA A 35 -9.65 0.85 17.67
CA ALA A 35 -10.60 1.88 18.07
C ALA A 35 -11.31 2.45 16.84
N VAL A 36 -12.51 2.99 17.05
CA VAL A 36 -13.17 3.84 16.05
C VAL A 36 -12.68 5.26 16.25
N ALA A 37 -12.16 5.85 15.18
CA ALA A 37 -11.61 7.19 15.18
C ALA A 37 -12.44 8.12 14.29
N HIS A 38 -12.55 9.37 14.75
CA HIS A 38 -13.20 10.47 14.04
C HIS A 38 -12.14 11.44 13.55
N VAL A 39 -12.22 11.87 12.29
CA VAL A 39 -11.33 12.89 11.73
C VAL A 39 -11.68 14.24 12.36
N TRP A 40 -10.72 14.83 13.04
CA TRP A 40 -10.79 16.18 13.60
C TRP A 40 -10.33 17.22 12.59
N ARG A 41 -9.20 16.94 11.92
CA ARG A 41 -8.66 17.77 10.85
C ARG A 41 -8.21 16.89 9.69
N GLY A 42 -8.84 17.08 8.54
CA GLY A 42 -8.51 16.33 7.32
C GLY A 42 -7.23 16.83 6.66
N GLY A 43 -6.39 15.91 6.21
CA GLY A 43 -5.18 16.20 5.42
C GLY A 43 -5.43 16.29 3.91
N TYR A 44 -6.69 16.34 3.48
CA TYR A 44 -7.09 16.39 2.07
C TYR A 44 -8.19 17.44 1.86
N SER A 45 -7.78 18.63 1.42
CA SER A 45 -8.66 19.78 1.25
C SER A 45 -9.56 19.66 0.02
N ASP A 46 -10.66 20.39 0.04
CA ASP A 46 -11.63 20.40 -1.06
C ASP A 46 -11.01 20.93 -2.37
N LEU A 47 -10.06 21.87 -2.28
CA LEU A 47 -9.32 22.39 -3.43
C LEU A 47 -8.38 21.36 -4.05
N GLU A 48 -7.61 20.63 -3.22
CA GLU A 48 -6.76 19.54 -3.71
C GLU A 48 -7.60 18.43 -4.36
N ARG A 49 -8.79 18.12 -3.81
CA ARG A 49 -9.70 17.15 -4.41
C ARG A 49 -10.22 17.58 -5.77
N LEU A 50 -10.56 18.87 -5.93
CA LEU A 50 -11.03 19.42 -7.19
C LEU A 50 -9.92 19.40 -8.25
N ASP A 51 -8.70 19.73 -7.86
CA ASP A 51 -7.54 19.66 -8.75
C ASP A 51 -7.22 18.21 -9.16
N ASP A 52 -7.30 17.25 -8.23
CA ASP A 52 -7.14 15.82 -8.49
C ASP A 52 -8.28 15.23 -9.33
N PHE A 53 -9.43 15.92 -9.46
CA PHE A 53 -10.48 15.52 -10.40
C PHE A 53 -10.08 15.82 -11.85
N VAL A 54 -9.31 16.89 -12.07
CA VAL A 54 -8.75 17.24 -13.38
C VAL A 54 -7.51 16.40 -13.68
N HIS A 55 -6.74 16.01 -12.65
CA HIS A 55 -5.49 15.26 -12.74
C HIS A 55 -5.59 13.84 -12.15
N LEU A 56 -6.58 13.07 -12.61
CA LEU A 56 -6.95 11.75 -12.04
C LEU A 56 -5.80 10.73 -11.98
N GLN A 57 -4.87 10.76 -12.93
CA GLN A 57 -3.75 9.80 -13.03
C GLN A 57 -2.37 10.42 -12.80
N GLN A 58 -2.28 11.73 -12.56
CA GLN A 58 -1.00 12.44 -12.50
C GLN A 58 -0.87 13.23 -11.20
N SER A 59 0.27 13.12 -10.54
CA SER A 59 0.58 13.90 -9.34
C SER A 59 1.46 15.12 -9.66
N ILE A 60 2.22 15.06 -10.76
CA ILE A 60 3.10 16.14 -11.20
C ILE A 60 2.25 17.29 -11.74
N GLY A 61 2.49 18.52 -11.28
CA GLY A 61 1.75 19.72 -11.68
C GLY A 61 0.46 19.99 -10.88
N THR A 62 0.07 19.08 -9.98
CA THR A 62 -1.06 19.29 -9.06
C THR A 62 -0.71 20.26 -7.93
N LEU A 63 -1.72 20.88 -7.30
CA LEU A 63 -1.58 21.80 -6.17
C LEU A 63 -0.74 21.20 -5.02
N ARG A 64 -0.87 19.89 -4.79
CA ARG A 64 -0.15 19.15 -3.74
C ARG A 64 1.23 18.64 -4.20
N GLY A 65 1.46 18.56 -5.52
CA GLY A 65 2.65 17.99 -6.10
C GLY A 65 2.72 16.45 -6.01
N PHE A 66 3.90 15.91 -6.28
CA PHE A 66 4.19 14.48 -6.25
C PHE A 66 4.66 14.03 -4.86
N ASP A 67 4.05 12.97 -4.32
CA ASP A 67 4.52 12.22 -3.15
C ASP A 67 4.80 10.77 -3.58
N ILE A 68 5.95 10.22 -3.19
CA ILE A 68 6.34 8.83 -3.51
C ILE A 68 5.38 7.78 -2.92
N ARG A 69 4.63 8.15 -1.89
CA ARG A 69 3.62 7.29 -1.24
C ARG A 69 2.28 7.30 -1.97
N ASP A 70 2.11 8.21 -2.93
CA ASP A 70 0.95 8.21 -3.80
C ASP A 70 0.97 6.96 -4.70
N GLY A 71 -0.21 6.40 -4.92
CA GLY A 71 -0.40 5.27 -5.82
C GLY A 71 -1.17 5.68 -7.05
N GLU A 72 -1.28 4.79 -8.02
CA GLU A 72 -2.15 5.00 -9.18
C GLU A 72 -3.61 5.20 -8.71
N GLY A 73 -4.18 6.37 -9.04
CA GLY A 73 -5.52 6.75 -8.59
C GLY A 73 -5.67 7.01 -7.08
N LYS A 74 -4.58 6.95 -6.29
CA LYS A 74 -4.62 7.11 -4.83
C LYS A 74 -3.71 8.24 -4.35
N ARG A 75 -4.07 8.82 -3.20
CA ARG A 75 -3.31 9.85 -2.49
C ARG A 75 -2.99 9.39 -1.07
N TRP A 76 -1.75 9.58 -0.64
CA TRP A 76 -1.41 9.47 0.77
C TRP A 76 -1.82 10.74 1.50
N ILE A 77 -2.62 10.62 2.56
CA ILE A 77 -3.08 11.74 3.38
C ILE A 77 -2.79 11.46 4.85
N GLU A 78 -2.57 12.54 5.60
CA GLU A 78 -2.33 12.49 7.05
C GLU A 78 -3.46 13.26 7.74
N ASP A 79 -4.35 12.52 8.38
CA ASP A 79 -5.51 13.07 9.08
C ASP A 79 -5.17 13.17 10.58
N GLU A 80 -5.55 14.29 11.21
CA GLU A 80 -5.64 14.33 12.66
C GLU A 80 -6.94 13.64 13.08
N VAL A 81 -6.83 12.61 13.90
CA VAL A 81 -7.96 11.83 14.37
C VAL A 81 -8.09 11.85 15.88
N VAL A 82 -9.32 11.67 16.32
CA VAL A 82 -9.71 11.60 17.73
C VAL A 82 -10.38 10.27 17.98
N PHE A 83 -9.95 9.59 19.04
CA PHE A 83 -10.54 8.34 19.48
C PHE A 83 -10.48 8.21 21.00
N GLU A 84 -11.25 7.27 21.53
CA GLU A 84 -11.27 6.93 22.96
C GLU A 84 -10.59 5.56 23.15
N THR A 85 -9.66 5.47 24.10
CA THR A 85 -9.03 4.20 24.47
C THR A 85 -9.99 3.33 25.28
N ALA A 86 -9.66 2.04 25.44
CA ALA A 86 -10.44 1.14 26.29
C ALA A 86 -10.58 1.62 27.75
N GLU A 87 -9.63 2.43 28.22
CA GLU A 87 -9.62 3.05 29.55
C GLU A 87 -10.43 4.36 29.64
N GLY A 88 -11.10 4.77 28.55
CA GLY A 88 -11.90 6.00 28.49
C GLY A 88 -11.10 7.28 28.25
N THR A 89 -9.83 7.16 27.85
CA THR A 89 -8.98 8.34 27.59
C THR A 89 -9.17 8.82 26.15
N ARG A 90 -9.47 10.11 25.98
CA ARG A 90 -9.55 10.73 24.64
C ARG A 90 -8.15 11.10 24.15
N VAL A 91 -7.81 10.64 22.95
CA VAL A 91 -6.49 10.83 22.33
C VAL A 91 -6.66 11.50 20.97
N HIS A 92 -5.80 12.48 20.69
CA HIS A 92 -5.60 13.09 19.37
C HIS A 92 -4.30 12.54 18.79
N ALA A 93 -4.33 12.01 17.57
CA ALA A 93 -3.14 11.45 16.92
C ALA A 93 -3.17 11.69 15.39
N MET A 94 -2.00 11.73 14.78
CA MET A 94 -1.86 11.83 13.32
C MET A 94 -1.85 10.42 12.71
N VAL A 95 -2.76 10.18 11.75
CA VAL A 95 -2.84 8.89 11.06
C VAL A 95 -2.70 9.07 9.55
N GLY A 96 -1.75 8.34 8.98
CA GLY A 96 -1.55 8.26 7.54
C GLY A 96 -2.38 7.15 6.90
N ARG A 97 -3.03 7.45 5.77
CA ARG A 97 -3.75 6.46 4.95
C ARG A 97 -3.78 6.83 3.47
N GLN A 98 -3.92 5.82 2.63
CA GLN A 98 -4.25 6.01 1.21
C GLN A 98 -5.75 6.21 1.03
N VAL A 99 -6.11 7.22 0.24
CA VAL A 99 -7.49 7.51 -0.18
C VAL A 99 -7.57 7.58 -1.70
N GLN A 100 -8.76 7.34 -2.26
CA GLN A 100 -8.99 7.52 -3.68
C GLN A 100 -8.88 9.00 -4.04
N ARG A 101 -8.17 9.31 -5.14
CA ARG A 101 -8.09 10.66 -5.69
C ARG A 101 -9.50 11.20 -5.96
N SER A 102 -9.67 12.51 -5.80
CA SER A 102 -10.92 13.26 -6.03
C SER A 102 -12.13 12.84 -5.18
N TRP A 103 -12.04 11.77 -4.39
CA TRP A 103 -13.12 11.29 -3.55
C TRP A 103 -13.05 11.92 -2.16
N LYS A 104 -14.23 12.21 -1.59
CA LYS A 104 -14.32 12.64 -0.20
C LYS A 104 -14.04 11.45 0.72
N PRO A 105 -12.96 11.48 1.52
CA PRO A 105 -12.62 10.34 2.36
C PRO A 105 -13.58 10.26 3.56
N SER A 106 -13.80 9.04 4.07
CA SER A 106 -14.64 8.84 5.27
C SER A 106 -14.05 9.58 6.46
N SER A 107 -14.90 10.31 7.19
CA SER A 107 -14.54 11.00 8.44
C SER A 107 -14.54 10.09 9.65
N VAL A 108 -15.01 8.85 9.53
CA VAL A 108 -15.01 7.85 10.61
C VAL A 108 -14.46 6.53 10.08
N PHE A 109 -13.47 5.98 10.75
CA PHE A 109 -12.86 4.70 10.38
C PHE A 109 -12.19 4.01 11.56
N ARG A 110 -11.88 2.72 11.39
CA ARG A 110 -11.14 1.97 12.39
C ARG A 110 -9.66 2.27 12.29
N ILE A 111 -9.02 2.50 13.43
CA ILE A 111 -7.58 2.59 13.56
C ILE A 111 -7.08 1.50 14.50
N TRP A 112 -5.79 1.24 14.41
CA TRP A 112 -5.06 0.45 15.39
C TRP A 112 -4.14 1.39 16.13
N TYR A 113 -4.14 1.35 17.46
CA TYR A 113 -3.23 2.10 18.31
C TYR A 113 -2.42 1.17 19.21
N ARG A 114 -1.23 1.61 19.58
CA ARG A 114 -0.36 0.87 20.52
C ARG A 114 -0.77 1.22 21.95
N ARG A 115 -1.00 0.22 22.82
CA ARG A 115 -1.58 0.48 24.16
C ARG A 115 -0.64 1.24 25.10
N ASP A 116 0.66 0.95 25.03
CA ASP A 116 1.73 1.60 25.80
C ASP A 116 2.10 2.99 25.26
N ASP A 117 1.74 3.30 24.00
CA ASP A 117 1.95 4.60 23.38
C ASP A 117 0.76 4.92 22.44
N PRO A 118 -0.36 5.44 22.97
CA PRO A 118 -1.58 5.69 22.20
C PRO A 118 -1.42 6.71 21.07
N GLN A 119 -0.31 7.46 21.03
CA GLN A 119 0.00 8.37 19.91
C GLN A 119 0.45 7.60 18.66
N ARG A 120 0.95 6.37 18.81
CA ARG A 120 1.30 5.52 17.67
C ARG A 120 0.03 4.86 17.13
N VAL A 121 -0.43 5.39 16.01
CA VAL A 121 -1.64 4.94 15.33
C VAL A 121 -1.37 4.52 13.88
N THR A 122 -2.19 3.61 13.36
CA THR A 122 -2.20 3.24 11.94
C THR A 122 -3.61 2.92 11.46
N ALA A 123 -3.93 3.27 10.22
CA ALA A 123 -5.17 2.87 9.57
C ALA A 123 -5.11 1.41 9.05
N TYR A 124 -3.93 0.80 8.98
CA TYR A 124 -3.71 -0.52 8.40
C TYR A 124 -3.63 -1.59 9.47
N GLY A 125 -4.74 -2.30 9.66
CA GLY A 125 -4.86 -3.40 10.61
C GLY A 125 -4.15 -4.69 10.19
N PRO A 126 -4.16 -5.70 11.06
CA PRO A 126 -3.52 -6.99 10.80
C PRO A 126 -4.10 -7.68 9.56
N GLY A 127 -5.40 -7.55 9.32
CA GLY A 127 -6.05 -8.09 8.11
C GLY A 127 -5.49 -7.51 6.81
N TYR A 128 -5.15 -6.22 6.78
CA TYR A 128 -4.52 -5.60 5.60
C TYR A 128 -3.14 -6.21 5.34
N TRP A 129 -2.30 -6.28 6.36
CA TRP A 129 -0.95 -6.83 6.24
C TRP A 129 -0.96 -8.33 5.91
N PHE A 130 -1.93 -9.07 6.44
CA PHE A 130 -2.14 -10.47 6.10
C PHE A 130 -2.54 -10.64 4.62
N THR A 131 -3.49 -9.84 4.13
CA THR A 131 -3.86 -9.84 2.70
C THR A 131 -2.67 -9.50 1.81
N MET A 132 -1.86 -8.50 2.19
CA MET A 132 -0.64 -8.17 1.44
C MET A 132 0.36 -9.32 1.46
N ALA A 133 0.55 -10.00 2.60
CA ALA A 133 1.39 -11.20 2.67
C ALA A 133 0.89 -12.32 1.75
N LEU A 134 -0.43 -12.53 1.63
CA LEU A 134 -1.00 -13.50 0.69
C LEU A 134 -0.74 -13.11 -0.75
N LEU A 135 -0.93 -11.84 -1.12
CA LEU A 135 -0.65 -11.35 -2.47
C LEU A 135 0.83 -11.48 -2.83
N THR A 136 1.73 -11.14 -1.90
CA THR A 136 3.18 -11.31 -2.09
C THR A 136 3.57 -12.78 -2.21
N SER A 137 2.94 -13.66 -1.42
CA SER A 137 3.15 -15.12 -1.51
C SER A 137 2.69 -15.68 -2.86
N ALA A 138 1.53 -15.22 -3.35
CA ALA A 138 1.02 -15.60 -4.67
C ALA A 138 1.94 -15.12 -5.80
N ALA A 139 2.46 -13.89 -5.71
CA ALA A 139 3.45 -13.37 -6.66
C ALA A 139 4.73 -14.20 -6.67
N LEU A 140 5.29 -14.51 -5.49
CA LEU A 140 6.46 -15.40 -5.38
C LEU A 140 6.20 -16.77 -5.97
N TYR A 141 5.05 -17.39 -5.66
CA TYR A 141 4.67 -18.69 -6.22
C TYR A 141 4.62 -18.64 -7.75
N ALA A 142 4.00 -17.61 -8.32
CA ALA A 142 3.95 -17.42 -9.77
C ALA A 142 5.35 -17.26 -10.38
N THR A 143 6.25 -16.50 -9.74
CA THR A 143 7.65 -16.34 -10.18
C THR A 143 8.44 -17.64 -10.11
N PHE A 144 8.29 -18.43 -9.04
CA PHE A 144 8.98 -19.72 -8.93
C PHE A 144 8.42 -20.77 -9.91
N ALA A 145 7.09 -20.83 -10.07
CA ALA A 145 6.46 -21.70 -11.06
C ALA A 145 6.93 -21.35 -12.47
N TRP A 146 7.04 -20.06 -12.80
CA TRP A 146 7.64 -19.55 -14.03
C TRP A 146 9.09 -20.03 -14.23
N GLY A 147 9.93 -19.89 -13.20
CA GLY A 147 11.33 -20.31 -13.27
C GLY A 147 11.51 -21.83 -13.46
N ILE A 148 10.66 -22.64 -12.81
CA ILE A 148 10.67 -24.10 -12.96
C ILE A 148 10.20 -24.52 -14.36
N ASP A 149 9.16 -23.89 -14.89
CA ASP A 149 8.63 -24.22 -16.21
C ASP A 149 9.63 -23.88 -17.34
N TRP A 150 10.28 -22.71 -17.25
CA TRP A 150 11.36 -22.36 -18.17
C TRP A 150 12.53 -23.34 -18.05
N ALA A 151 12.98 -23.67 -16.84
CA ALA A 151 14.06 -24.64 -16.64
C ALA A 151 13.75 -26.03 -17.23
N ARG A 152 12.47 -26.41 -17.32
CA ARG A 152 12.02 -27.69 -17.89
C ARG A 152 11.87 -27.66 -19.40
N THR A 153 11.39 -26.57 -19.98
CA THR A 153 11.01 -26.49 -21.40
C THR A 153 12.05 -25.79 -22.28
N GLY A 154 12.94 -24.99 -21.68
CA GLY A 154 13.92 -24.18 -22.40
C GLY A 154 13.31 -23.03 -23.21
N GLN A 155 11.99 -22.83 -23.17
CA GLN A 155 11.28 -21.77 -23.90
C GLN A 155 10.70 -20.73 -22.93
N PRO A 156 10.78 -19.43 -23.25
CA PRO A 156 10.04 -18.41 -22.51
C PRO A 156 8.53 -18.54 -22.79
N PRO A 157 7.66 -18.16 -21.82
CA PRO A 157 6.22 -18.27 -21.99
C PRO A 157 5.68 -17.30 -23.05
N GLN A 158 4.59 -17.72 -23.71
CA GLN A 158 4.03 -17.09 -24.89
C GLN A 158 3.63 -15.61 -24.69
N TRP A 159 3.07 -15.24 -23.53
CA TRP A 159 2.71 -13.86 -23.23
C TRP A 159 3.91 -12.89 -23.13
N LEU A 160 5.12 -13.41 -22.84
CA LEU A 160 6.34 -12.62 -22.79
C LEU A 160 6.91 -12.39 -24.20
N VAL A 161 6.75 -13.39 -25.07
CA VAL A 161 6.93 -13.24 -26.52
C VAL A 161 5.93 -12.21 -27.06
N ASP A 162 4.66 -12.29 -26.63
CA ASP A 162 3.61 -11.36 -27.06
C ASP A 162 3.84 -9.92 -26.56
N LEU A 163 4.33 -9.73 -25.33
CA LEU A 163 4.73 -8.43 -24.80
C LEU A 163 5.93 -7.84 -25.57
N SER A 164 6.94 -8.66 -25.87
CA SER A 164 8.10 -8.23 -26.67
C SER A 164 7.71 -7.93 -28.13
N ALA A 165 6.75 -8.67 -28.68
CA ALA A 165 6.20 -8.42 -30.02
C ALA A 165 5.35 -7.13 -30.05
N ALA A 166 4.64 -6.81 -28.97
CA ALA A 166 3.91 -5.56 -28.84
C ALA A 166 4.83 -4.32 -28.82
N GLU A 167 6.04 -4.42 -28.28
CA GLU A 167 7.05 -3.34 -28.35
C GLU A 167 7.64 -3.17 -29.76
N VAL A 168 7.74 -4.24 -30.56
CA VAL A 168 8.24 -4.17 -31.95
C VAL A 168 7.19 -3.60 -32.91
N SER A 169 5.90 -3.82 -32.65
CA SER A 169 4.81 -3.34 -33.51
C SER A 169 4.53 -1.83 -33.40
N HIS A 170 5.18 -1.12 -32.48
CA HIS A 170 5.05 0.34 -32.29
C HIS A 170 6.25 1.15 -32.82
N LYS A 171 7.13 0.53 -33.62
CA LYS A 171 8.09 1.24 -34.49
C LYS A 171 7.61 1.21 -35.93
#